data_AF-X1GQU9-F1
#
_entry.id   AF-X1GQU9-F1
#
_cell.length_a   1.000
_cell.length_b   1.000
_cell.length_c   1.000
_cell.angle_alpha   90.00
_cell.angle_beta   90.00
_cell.angle_gamma   90.00
#
_symmetry.space_group_name_H-M   'P 1'
#
loop_
_entity.id
_entity.type
_entity.pdbx_description
1 polymer ?
#
loop_
_entity_poly.entity_id
_entity_poly.type
_entity_poly.pdbx_seq_one_letter_code
_entity_poly.pdbx_strand_id
1 'polypeptide(L)'
;MSKIKIAIAGIGNCACSLIQGIEYYKSKNQDNCIGLMHWDIGNYKPGDIEVVAAFDIDQRKVGKDVAEAIFQLPNCTKIFFAEIPNTNVIVKMGRILDSYVEHMKNYDEKYAFVLSTQKESTKKEIVQELKNSKVDIVINYLPVGSEKAAKFYAECALEAEVGFINCIPVFIASDPKWSIKFKKKGIPIIGDDIKSQIGATIIHRVLTNLF
;
A
#
# COMPACT_ATOMS: atom_id res chain seq x y z
N MET A 1 -14.73 7.90 17.29
CA MET A 1 -13.83 6.75 17.56
C MET A 1 -12.51 7.01 16.84
N SER A 2 -11.41 6.42 17.31
CA SER A 2 -10.12 6.56 16.63
C SER A 2 -10.15 5.81 15.30
N LYS A 3 -9.65 6.44 14.24
CA LYS A 3 -9.42 5.77 12.95
C LYS A 3 -8.07 5.07 12.97
N ILE A 4 -7.91 4.05 12.12
CA ILE A 4 -6.62 3.43 11.82
C ILE A 4 -5.90 4.30 10.79
N LYS A 5 -4.73 4.80 11.16
CA LYS A 5 -3.92 5.67 10.31
C LYS A 5 -2.93 4.86 9.50
N ILE A 6 -3.07 4.90 8.18
CA ILE A 6 -2.22 4.16 7.27
C ILE A 6 -1.29 5.08 6.49
N ALA A 7 -0.07 4.60 6.26
CA ALA A 7 0.82 5.11 5.24
C ALA A 7 0.88 4.13 4.06
N ILE A 8 0.94 4.63 2.82
CA ILE A 8 1.01 3.78 1.64
C ILE A 8 2.32 4.03 0.88
N ALA A 9 3.09 2.97 0.64
CA ALA A 9 4.23 2.99 -0.28
C ALA A 9 3.81 2.36 -1.62
N GLY A 10 3.73 3.19 -2.66
CA GLY A 10 3.22 2.82 -3.98
C GLY A 10 1.74 3.14 -4.15
N ILE A 11 1.43 4.24 -4.84
CA ILE A 11 0.07 4.72 -5.12
C ILE A 11 -0.42 4.14 -6.44
N GLY A 12 -0.35 2.80 -6.56
CA GLY A 12 -0.76 2.04 -7.74
C GLY A 12 -2.26 1.72 -7.79
N ASN A 13 -2.63 0.79 -8.69
CA ASN A 13 -4.01 0.27 -8.80
C ASN A 13 -4.56 -0.32 -7.50
N CYS A 14 -3.71 -1.00 -6.71
CA CYS A 14 -4.10 -1.56 -5.42
C CYS A 14 -4.46 -0.45 -4.42
N ALA A 15 -3.62 0.59 -4.31
CA ALA A 15 -3.89 1.75 -3.47
C ALA A 15 -5.17 2.48 -3.91
N CYS A 16 -5.35 2.67 -5.22
CA CYS A 16 -6.57 3.26 -5.79
C CYS A 16 -7.82 2.46 -5.40
N SER A 17 -7.79 1.14 -5.54
CA SER A 17 -8.92 0.27 -5.18
C SER A 17 -9.19 0.25 -3.67
N LEU A 18 -8.13 0.28 -2.84
CA LEU A 18 -8.25 0.38 -1.38
C LEU A 18 -8.93 1.68 -0.95
N ILE A 19 -8.46 2.82 -1.47
CA ILE A 19 -8.98 4.14 -1.08
C ILE A 19 -10.42 4.32 -1.56
N GLN A 20 -10.73 3.90 -2.79
CA GLN A 20 -12.13 3.83 -3.26
C GLN A 20 -12.98 2.92 -2.37
N GLY A 21 -12.45 1.78 -1.92
CA GLY A 21 -13.14 0.84 -1.03
C GLY A 21 -13.45 1.43 0.35
N ILE A 22 -12.49 2.13 0.95
CA ILE A 22 -12.66 2.81 2.24
C ILE A 22 -13.84 3.79 2.16
N GLU A 23 -13.87 4.65 1.13
CA GLU A 23 -14.95 5.62 0.97
C GLU A 23 -16.28 4.96 0.61
N TYR A 24 -16.25 3.98 -0.30
CA TYR A 24 -17.43 3.22 -0.70
C TYR A 24 -18.16 2.61 0.50
N TYR A 25 -17.42 2.01 1.44
CA TYR A 25 -17.99 1.33 2.60
C TYR A 25 -18.44 2.26 3.73
N LYS A 26 -18.08 3.56 3.74
CA LYS A 26 -18.58 4.52 4.76
C LYS A 26 -20.10 4.68 4.74
N SER A 27 -20.73 4.51 3.58
CA SER A 27 -22.18 4.61 3.40
C SER A 27 -22.91 3.26 3.48
N LYS A 28 -22.19 2.18 3.79
CA LYS A 28 -22.70 0.80 3.78
C LYS A 28 -22.83 0.23 5.19
N ASN A 29 -23.40 -0.97 5.27
CA ASN A 29 -23.60 -1.73 6.50
C ASN A 29 -23.14 -3.18 6.29
N GLN A 30 -23.19 -3.99 7.36
CA GLN A 30 -22.77 -5.38 7.36
C GLN A 30 -23.48 -6.26 6.31
N ASP A 31 -24.71 -5.93 5.93
CA ASP A 31 -25.49 -6.71 4.96
C ASP A 31 -24.95 -6.54 3.53
N ASN A 32 -24.18 -5.46 3.30
CA ASN A 32 -23.57 -5.12 2.01
C ASN A 32 -22.08 -5.48 1.95
N CYS A 33 -21.63 -6.37 2.84
CA CYS A 33 -20.23 -6.74 3.03
C CYS A 33 -19.76 -7.73 1.97
N ILE A 34 -19.27 -7.25 0.83
CA ILE A 34 -18.71 -8.10 -0.24
C ILE A 34 -17.19 -8.14 -0.11
N GLY A 35 -16.64 -9.33 0.05
CA GLY A 35 -15.19 -9.52 -0.01
C GLY A 35 -14.41 -9.19 1.26
N LEU A 36 -15.12 -8.87 2.35
CA LEU A 36 -14.55 -8.75 3.69
C LEU A 36 -15.10 -9.89 4.55
N MET A 37 -14.22 -10.54 5.33
CA MET A 37 -14.62 -11.65 6.20
C MET A 37 -15.47 -11.18 7.39
N HIS A 38 -15.18 -9.98 7.89
CA HIS A 38 -15.85 -9.37 9.03
C HIS A 38 -16.14 -7.91 8.72
N TRP A 39 -17.34 -7.45 9.08
CA TRP A 39 -17.69 -6.03 9.00
C TRP A 39 -17.03 -5.21 10.11
N ASP A 40 -16.73 -5.82 11.26
CA ASP A 40 -16.11 -5.18 12.40
C ASP A 40 -14.98 -6.07 12.93
N ILE A 41 -13.79 -5.49 13.11
CA ILE A 41 -12.66 -6.15 13.78
C ILE A 41 -12.18 -5.22 14.89
N GLY A 42 -12.42 -5.59 16.14
CA GLY A 42 -11.93 -4.81 17.29
C GLY A 42 -12.55 -3.41 17.39
N ASN A 43 -13.81 -3.25 16.97
CA ASN A 43 -14.54 -1.99 16.85
C ASN A 43 -14.05 -1.06 15.72
N TYR A 44 -13.33 -1.62 14.74
CA TYR A 44 -12.96 -0.91 13.52
C TYR A 44 -13.78 -1.44 12.34
N LYS A 45 -14.48 -0.54 11.66
CA LYS A 45 -15.23 -0.81 10.43
C LYS A 45 -14.39 -0.45 9.20
N PRO A 46 -14.78 -0.87 7.98
CA PRO A 46 -13.98 -0.62 6.77
C PRO A 46 -13.76 0.87 6.47
N GLY A 47 -14.71 1.73 6.87
CA GLY A 47 -14.62 3.18 6.72
C GLY A 47 -13.77 3.89 7.79
N ASP A 48 -13.33 3.19 8.83
CA ASP A 48 -12.53 3.74 9.94
C ASP A 48 -11.03 3.76 9.63
N ILE A 49 -10.65 3.70 8.35
CA ILE A 49 -9.27 3.76 7.88
C ILE A 49 -9.01 5.14 7.27
N GLU A 50 -7.86 5.73 7.58
CA GLU A 50 -7.46 7.04 7.12
C GLU A 50 -6.04 7.01 6.57
N VAL A 51 -5.86 7.46 5.33
CA VAL A 51 -4.52 7.67 4.77
C VAL A 51 -3.97 8.95 5.39
N VAL A 52 -2.78 8.88 5.99
CA VAL A 52 -2.10 10.03 6.62
C VAL A 52 -0.70 10.30 6.08
N ALA A 53 -0.17 9.38 5.27
CA ALA A 53 1.08 9.54 4.55
C ALA A 53 1.07 8.69 3.28
N ALA A 54 1.74 9.15 2.23
CA ALA A 54 1.81 8.45 0.96
C ALA A 54 3.16 8.70 0.28
N PHE A 55 3.71 7.66 -0.35
CA PHE A 55 4.97 7.72 -1.06
C PHE A 55 4.82 7.08 -2.44
N ASP A 56 5.32 7.77 -3.47
CA ASP A 56 5.41 7.25 -4.83
C ASP A 56 6.68 7.83 -5.50
N ILE A 57 7.03 7.32 -6.68
CA ILE A 57 8.17 7.78 -7.47
C ILE A 57 7.74 8.37 -8.82
N ASP A 58 6.46 8.23 -9.18
CA ASP A 58 5.93 8.73 -10.45
C ASP A 58 5.68 10.24 -10.39
N GLN A 59 6.23 10.98 -11.34
CA GLN A 59 6.13 12.43 -11.43
C GLN A 59 4.68 12.95 -11.50
N ARG A 60 3.76 12.11 -12.00
CA ARG A 60 2.34 12.48 -12.11
C ARG A 60 1.63 12.37 -10.78
N LYS A 61 2.21 11.69 -9.79
CA LYS A 61 1.62 11.43 -8.47
C LYS A 61 2.30 12.24 -7.38
N VAL A 62 3.63 12.30 -7.40
CA VAL A 62 4.43 13.03 -6.41
C VAL A 62 4.05 14.52 -6.42
N GLY A 63 3.77 15.07 -5.23
CA GLY A 63 3.34 16.46 -5.05
C GLY A 63 1.84 16.70 -5.15
N LYS A 64 1.04 15.67 -5.44
CA LYS A 64 -0.43 15.77 -5.50
C LYS A 64 -1.08 15.24 -4.23
N ASP A 65 -2.33 15.65 -3.98
CA ASP A 65 -3.15 15.01 -2.95
C ASP A 65 -3.40 13.54 -3.31
N VAL A 66 -3.47 12.65 -2.31
CA VAL A 66 -3.78 11.24 -2.52
C VAL A 66 -5.10 11.06 -3.28
N ALA A 67 -6.12 11.89 -3.02
CA ALA A 67 -7.42 11.82 -3.71
C ALA A 67 -7.29 12.03 -5.23
N GLU A 68 -6.32 12.84 -5.68
CA GLU A 68 -6.04 13.03 -7.10
C GLU A 68 -5.07 11.97 -7.63
N ALA A 69 -4.00 11.69 -6.88
CA ALA A 69 -2.89 10.83 -7.30
C ALA A 69 -3.32 9.41 -7.66
N ILE A 70 -4.32 8.85 -6.97
CA ILE A 70 -4.81 7.50 -7.24
C ILE A 70 -5.46 7.34 -8.63
N PHE A 71 -5.90 8.43 -9.25
CA PHE A 71 -6.50 8.43 -10.58
C PHE A 71 -5.50 8.82 -11.69
N GLN A 72 -4.26 9.13 -11.32
CA GLN A 72 -3.22 9.47 -12.29
C GLN A 72 -2.68 8.20 -12.96
N LEU A 73 -2.32 8.34 -14.24
CA LEU A 73 -1.62 7.30 -14.97
C LEU A 73 -0.33 6.85 -14.23
N PRO A 74 0.07 5.57 -14.36
CA PRO A 74 -0.52 4.55 -15.20
C PRO A 74 -1.65 3.76 -14.51
N ASN A 75 -2.24 4.28 -13.41
CA ASN A 75 -3.37 3.60 -12.78
C ASN A 75 -4.54 3.52 -13.77
N CYS A 76 -5.18 2.36 -13.80
CA CYS A 76 -6.22 1.98 -14.75
C CYS A 76 -7.26 1.02 -14.15
N THR A 77 -7.27 0.84 -12.82
CA THR A 77 -8.29 0.03 -12.14
C THR A 77 -9.68 0.61 -12.37
N LYS A 78 -10.71 -0.22 -12.22
CA LYS A 78 -12.11 0.21 -12.34
C LYS A 78 -12.39 1.33 -11.33
N ILE A 79 -12.94 2.43 -11.81
CA ILE A 79 -13.52 3.46 -10.96
C ILE A 79 -14.92 3.00 -10.57
N PHE A 80 -15.09 2.59 -9.32
CA PHE A 80 -16.37 2.18 -8.73
C PHE A 80 -16.84 3.17 -7.66
N PHE A 81 -15.96 4.07 -7.21
CA PHE A 81 -16.30 5.19 -6.34
C PHE A 81 -15.40 6.37 -6.68
N ALA A 82 -15.93 7.37 -7.40
CA ALA A 82 -15.13 8.48 -7.93
C ALA A 82 -14.98 9.67 -6.95
N GLU A 83 -15.95 9.84 -6.04
CA GLU A 83 -16.08 11.01 -5.18
C GLU A 83 -15.18 10.90 -3.94
N ILE A 84 -13.87 10.86 -4.15
CA ILE A 84 -12.89 10.82 -3.05
C ILE A 84 -12.73 12.22 -2.46
N PRO A 85 -13.08 12.45 -1.19
CA PRO A 85 -12.87 13.74 -0.56
C PRO A 85 -11.37 14.05 -0.48
N ASN A 86 -11.03 15.34 -0.51
CA ASN A 86 -9.64 15.78 -0.38
C ASN A 86 -9.05 15.22 0.93
N THR A 87 -7.92 14.51 0.82
CA THR A 87 -7.28 13.89 1.98
C THR A 87 -6.39 14.87 2.75
N ASN A 88 -5.96 15.96 2.10
CA ASN A 88 -4.90 16.85 2.54
C ASN A 88 -3.57 16.10 2.80
N VAL A 89 -3.38 14.95 2.17
CA VAL A 89 -2.17 14.14 2.24
C VAL A 89 -1.47 14.21 0.91
N ILE A 90 -0.36 14.93 0.88
CA ILE A 90 0.45 15.06 -0.32
C ILE A 90 1.33 13.83 -0.48
N VAL A 91 1.29 13.22 -1.66
CA VAL A 91 2.18 12.11 -2.03
C VAL A 91 3.62 12.63 -2.08
N LYS A 92 4.46 12.12 -1.18
CA LYS A 92 5.87 12.50 -1.09
C LYS A 92 6.73 11.63 -1.99
N MET A 93 7.86 12.17 -2.42
CA MET A 93 8.84 11.41 -3.19
C MET A 93 9.37 10.25 -2.34
N GLY A 94 9.23 9.02 -2.84
CA GLY A 94 9.73 7.82 -2.19
C GLY A 94 11.23 7.57 -2.40
N ARG A 95 11.68 6.37 -2.01
CA ARG A 95 13.02 5.86 -2.33
C ARG A 95 12.90 4.85 -3.47
N ILE A 96 13.62 5.06 -4.58
CA ILE A 96 13.51 4.24 -5.79
C ILE A 96 14.14 2.86 -5.58
N LEU A 97 15.43 2.80 -5.24
CA LEU A 97 16.20 1.55 -5.16
C LEU A 97 15.98 0.65 -6.38
N ASP A 98 15.42 -0.55 -6.19
CA ASP A 98 15.11 -1.53 -7.23
C ASP A 98 13.61 -1.59 -7.59
N SER A 99 12.85 -0.53 -7.26
CA SER A 99 11.44 -0.41 -7.62
C SER A 99 11.17 0.15 -9.01
N TYR A 100 12.22 0.56 -9.72
CA TYR A 100 12.15 0.99 -11.11
C TYR A 100 13.19 0.26 -11.93
N VAL A 101 12.76 -0.32 -13.06
CA VAL A 101 13.64 -1.04 -13.99
C VAL A 101 13.89 -0.18 -15.22
N GLU A 102 15.15 -0.09 -15.64
CA GLU A 102 15.60 0.84 -16.69
C GLU A 102 14.83 0.68 -18.02
N HIS A 103 14.41 -0.55 -18.35
CA HIS A 103 13.67 -0.80 -19.58
C HIS A 103 12.29 -0.14 -19.62
N MET A 104 11.72 0.29 -18.48
CA MET A 104 10.46 1.03 -18.44
C MET A 104 10.52 2.33 -19.24
N LYS A 105 11.71 2.93 -19.39
CA LYS A 105 11.91 4.14 -20.23
C LYS A 105 11.60 3.91 -21.72
N ASN A 106 11.61 2.65 -22.16
CA ASN A 106 11.34 2.29 -23.55
C ASN A 106 9.86 2.05 -23.83
N TYR A 107 9.00 2.13 -22.82
CA TYR A 107 7.56 1.96 -22.96
C TYR A 107 6.88 3.33 -23.03
N ASP A 108 5.70 3.35 -23.66
CA ASP A 108 4.84 4.53 -23.65
C ASP A 108 4.54 4.94 -22.20
N GLU A 109 4.76 6.22 -21.89
CA GLU A 109 4.58 6.80 -20.56
C GLU A 109 3.18 6.53 -20.00
N LYS A 110 2.15 6.36 -20.83
CA LYS A 110 0.80 6.04 -20.36
C LYS A 110 0.71 4.68 -19.66
N TYR A 111 1.65 3.76 -19.93
CA TYR A 111 1.66 2.39 -19.40
C TYR A 111 2.85 2.10 -18.48
N ALA A 112 3.78 3.05 -18.32
CA ALA A 112 4.97 2.90 -17.50
C ALA A 112 5.05 3.98 -16.42
N PHE A 113 5.90 3.77 -15.42
CA PHE A 113 6.22 4.84 -14.48
C PHE A 113 7.08 5.90 -15.13
N VAL A 114 6.78 7.16 -14.85
CA VAL A 114 7.63 8.28 -15.26
C VAL A 114 8.29 8.84 -14.02
N LEU A 115 9.60 8.65 -13.88
CA LEU A 115 10.33 9.02 -12.67
C LEU A 115 10.23 10.53 -12.38
N SER A 116 9.85 10.87 -11.16
CA SER A 116 9.90 12.24 -10.65
C SER A 116 11.34 12.75 -10.57
N THR A 117 11.51 14.03 -10.89
CA THR A 117 12.78 14.76 -10.73
C THR A 117 13.01 15.26 -9.30
N GLN A 118 12.01 15.10 -8.42
CA GLN A 118 12.16 15.44 -7.01
C GLN A 118 13.19 14.54 -6.32
N LYS A 119 13.86 15.09 -5.30
CA LYS A 119 14.88 14.38 -4.55
C LYS A 119 14.27 13.17 -3.81
N GLU A 120 14.87 12.00 -3.97
CA GLU A 120 14.49 10.80 -3.23
C GLU A 120 14.56 11.03 -1.71
N SER A 121 13.50 10.63 -1.00
CA SER A 121 13.51 10.70 0.47
C SER A 121 14.56 9.75 1.05
N THR A 122 15.25 10.24 2.06
CA THR A 122 16.13 9.44 2.91
C THR A 122 15.32 8.60 3.89
N LYS A 123 15.94 7.56 4.45
CA LYS A 123 15.35 6.76 5.52
C LYS A 123 14.87 7.61 6.69
N LYS A 124 15.68 8.59 7.11
CA LYS A 124 15.37 9.50 8.22
C LYS A 124 14.13 10.34 7.93
N GLU A 125 14.00 10.87 6.72
CA GLU A 125 12.84 11.68 6.32
C GLU A 125 11.56 10.84 6.31
N ILE A 126 11.61 9.60 5.79
CA ILE A 126 10.45 8.68 5.82
C ILE A 126 10.09 8.31 7.26
N VAL A 127 11.06 7.91 8.08
CA VAL A 127 10.81 7.59 9.51
C VAL A 127 10.21 8.78 10.24
N GLN A 128 10.71 9.99 9.99
CA GLN A 128 10.18 11.21 10.60
C GLN A 128 8.75 11.49 10.15
N GLU A 129 8.44 11.27 8.87
CA GLU A 129 7.08 11.41 8.36
C GLU A 129 6.11 10.44 9.02
N LEU A 130 6.48 9.16 9.11
CA LEU A 130 5.66 8.13 9.76
C LEU A 130 5.34 8.50 11.22
N LYS A 131 6.32 9.03 11.96
CA LYS A 131 6.15 9.51 13.33
C LYS A 131 5.28 10.77 13.42
N ASN A 132 5.56 11.77 12.58
CA ASN A 132 4.84 13.05 12.58
C ASN A 132 3.36 12.87 12.25
N SER A 133 3.06 12.02 11.26
CA SER A 133 1.69 11.72 10.83
C SER A 133 0.98 10.73 11.75
N LYS A 134 1.68 10.19 12.78
CA LYS A 134 1.17 9.21 13.75
C LYS A 134 0.60 7.99 13.04
N VAL A 135 1.37 7.43 12.12
CA VAL A 135 0.99 6.24 11.36
C VAL A 135 0.90 5.04 12.29
N ASP A 136 -0.17 4.26 12.17
CA ASP A 136 -0.32 2.99 12.86
C ASP A 136 0.25 1.85 12.00
N ILE A 137 0.03 1.90 10.68
CA ILE A 137 0.39 0.82 9.74
C ILE A 137 0.95 1.39 8.43
N VAL A 138 2.07 0.85 7.96
CA VAL A 138 2.59 1.05 6.61
C VAL A 138 2.11 -0.10 5.72
N ILE A 139 1.51 0.22 4.57
CA ILE A 139 1.10 -0.73 3.55
C ILE A 139 2.07 -0.64 2.36
N ASN A 140 2.70 -1.76 2.04
CA ASN A 140 3.64 -1.87 0.93
C ASN A 140 2.96 -2.40 -0.34
N TYR A 141 2.74 -1.51 -1.32
CA TYR A 141 2.24 -1.80 -2.67
C TYR A 141 3.27 -1.48 -3.76
N LEU A 142 4.55 -1.65 -3.45
CA LEU A 142 5.61 -1.50 -4.45
C LEU A 142 5.46 -2.53 -5.59
N PRO A 143 6.19 -2.38 -6.71
CA PRO A 143 6.20 -3.38 -7.76
C PRO A 143 6.78 -4.73 -7.30
N VAL A 144 6.39 -5.80 -8.00
CA VAL A 144 7.01 -7.12 -7.80
C VAL A 144 8.48 -7.05 -8.21
N GLY A 145 9.36 -7.68 -7.42
CA GLY A 145 10.81 -7.66 -7.65
C GLY A 145 11.56 -6.55 -6.92
N SER A 146 10.86 -5.62 -6.25
CA SER A 146 11.44 -4.51 -5.49
C SER A 146 11.93 -4.93 -4.10
N GLU A 147 12.89 -5.85 -4.04
CA GLU A 147 13.37 -6.46 -2.80
C GLU A 147 14.04 -5.45 -1.86
N LYS A 148 14.98 -4.64 -2.37
CA LYS A 148 15.69 -3.63 -1.60
C LYS A 148 14.73 -2.54 -1.12
N ALA A 149 13.81 -2.10 -1.99
CA ALA A 149 12.79 -1.12 -1.64
C ALA A 149 11.83 -1.63 -0.56
N ALA A 150 11.28 -2.84 -0.70
CA ALA A 150 10.39 -3.42 0.29
C ALA A 150 11.06 -3.59 1.66
N LYS A 151 12.31 -4.09 1.68
CA LYS A 151 13.12 -4.18 2.89
C LYS A 151 13.39 -2.81 3.49
N PHE A 152 13.74 -1.82 2.67
CA PHE A 152 13.95 -0.43 3.11
C PHE A 152 12.72 0.16 3.82
N TYR A 153 11.52 0.00 3.25
CA TYR A 153 10.29 0.48 3.90
C TYR A 153 9.95 -0.32 5.16
N ALA A 154 10.24 -1.63 5.21
CA ALA A 154 10.11 -2.42 6.43
C ALA A 154 11.08 -1.96 7.54
N GLU A 155 12.31 -1.55 7.20
CA GLU A 155 13.22 -0.93 8.17
C GLU A 155 12.70 0.43 8.66
N CYS A 156 12.15 1.24 7.75
CA CYS A 156 11.52 2.51 8.14
C CYS A 156 10.38 2.27 9.13
N ALA A 157 9.54 1.26 8.89
CA ALA A 157 8.45 0.89 9.78
C ALA A 157 8.96 0.44 11.17
N LEU A 158 10.01 -0.39 11.21
CA LEU A 158 10.65 -0.83 12.46
C LEU A 158 11.25 0.34 13.26
N GLU A 159 11.85 1.32 12.61
CA GLU A 159 12.44 2.51 13.27
C GLU A 159 11.39 3.55 13.68
N ALA A 160 10.27 3.59 12.95
CA ALA A 160 9.11 4.39 13.30
C ALA A 160 8.22 3.76 14.38
N GLU A 161 8.42 2.48 14.67
CA GLU A 161 7.61 1.68 15.61
C GLU A 161 6.15 1.49 15.15
N VAL A 162 5.97 1.31 13.83
CA VAL A 162 4.65 1.18 13.19
C VAL A 162 4.48 -0.20 12.55
N GLY A 163 3.24 -0.69 12.52
CA GLY A 163 2.91 -1.97 11.89
C GLY A 163 3.26 -1.99 10.40
N PHE A 164 3.49 -3.17 9.84
CA PHE A 164 3.83 -3.30 8.41
C PHE A 164 2.99 -4.38 7.73
N ILE A 165 2.34 -4.03 6.61
CA ILE A 165 1.60 -4.96 5.75
C ILE A 165 2.33 -5.06 4.42
N ASN A 166 2.87 -6.24 4.12
CA ASN A 166 3.58 -6.52 2.89
C ASN A 166 2.67 -7.19 1.86
N CYS A 167 2.30 -6.46 0.81
CA CYS A 167 1.36 -6.97 -0.20
C CYS A 167 2.05 -7.60 -1.42
N ILE A 168 3.38 -7.69 -1.44
CA ILE A 168 4.15 -8.20 -2.59
C ILE A 168 4.92 -9.47 -2.20
N PRO A 169 5.35 -10.31 -3.16
CA PRO A 169 6.04 -11.58 -2.90
C PRO A 169 7.54 -11.39 -2.57
N VAL A 170 7.88 -10.39 -1.76
CA VAL A 170 9.20 -10.25 -1.16
C VAL A 170 9.15 -10.84 0.24
N PHE A 171 10.06 -11.75 0.58
CA PHE A 171 10.04 -12.41 1.89
C PHE A 171 10.46 -11.44 3.01
N ILE A 172 9.50 -11.07 3.85
CA ILE A 172 9.69 -10.21 5.02
C ILE A 172 8.98 -10.86 6.22
N ALA A 173 7.67 -11.02 6.17
CA ALA A 173 6.93 -11.69 7.25
C ALA A 173 7.30 -13.17 7.35
N SER A 174 7.53 -13.81 6.20
CA SER A 174 7.91 -15.23 6.11
C SER A 174 9.40 -15.50 6.32
N ASP A 175 10.25 -14.47 6.32
CA ASP A 175 11.68 -14.59 6.67
C ASP A 175 11.85 -14.55 8.20
N PRO A 176 12.39 -15.60 8.84
CA PRO A 176 12.67 -15.63 10.29
C PRO A 176 13.51 -14.43 10.77
N LYS A 177 14.46 -13.94 9.97
CA LYS A 177 15.31 -12.81 10.35
C LYS A 177 14.51 -11.53 10.53
N TRP A 178 13.47 -11.33 9.72
CA TRP A 178 12.61 -10.15 9.77
C TRP A 178 11.52 -10.31 10.82
N SER A 179 10.82 -11.43 10.85
CA SER A 179 9.78 -11.69 11.87
C SER A 179 10.33 -11.58 13.30
N ILE A 180 11.56 -12.04 13.57
CA ILE A 180 12.23 -11.86 14.87
C ILE A 180 12.47 -10.38 15.19
N LYS A 181 12.85 -9.55 14.22
CA LYS A 181 13.06 -8.10 14.44
C LYS A 181 11.75 -7.42 14.84
N PHE A 182 10.66 -7.68 14.11
CA PHE A 182 9.33 -7.16 14.42
C PHE A 182 8.84 -7.63 15.80
N LYS A 183 8.96 -8.93 16.09
CA LYS A 183 8.59 -9.51 17.39
C LYS A 183 9.37 -8.91 18.56
N LYS A 184 10.68 -8.71 18.42
CA LYS A 184 11.53 -8.10 19.48
C LYS A 184 11.11 -6.68 19.82
N LYS A 185 10.55 -5.93 18.86
CA LYS A 185 10.03 -4.59 19.09
C LYS A 185 8.55 -4.56 19.49
N GLY A 186 7.86 -5.70 19.51
CA GLY A 186 6.42 -5.76 19.75
C GLY A 186 5.57 -5.15 18.63
N ILE A 187 6.11 -5.05 17.42
CA ILE A 187 5.46 -4.41 16.27
C ILE A 187 4.81 -5.51 15.40
N PRO A 188 3.54 -5.36 14.99
CA PRO A 188 2.89 -6.33 14.13
C PRO A 188 3.41 -6.26 12.68
N ILE A 189 3.52 -7.43 12.05
CA ILE A 189 3.78 -7.57 10.62
C ILE A 189 2.80 -8.58 10.02
N ILE A 190 2.24 -8.26 8.85
CA ILE A 190 1.39 -9.14 8.05
C ILE A 190 1.98 -9.22 6.65
N GLY A 191 2.10 -10.43 6.12
CA GLY A 191 2.69 -10.70 4.82
C GLY A 191 2.99 -12.19 4.66
N ASP A 192 3.56 -12.63 3.54
CA ASP A 192 3.89 -11.85 2.34
C ASP A 192 2.90 -12.21 1.22
N ASP A 193 2.83 -11.37 0.18
CA ASP A 193 1.99 -11.56 -1.02
C ASP A 193 0.47 -11.61 -0.75
N ILE A 194 -0.22 -10.49 -1.00
CA ILE A 194 -1.65 -10.41 -0.73
C ILE A 194 -2.46 -11.32 -1.66
N LYS A 195 -3.44 -12.04 -1.10
CA LYS A 195 -4.31 -12.90 -1.89
C LYS A 195 -5.39 -12.10 -2.62
N SER A 196 -5.68 -12.52 -3.84
CA SER A 196 -6.96 -12.22 -4.49
C SER A 196 -8.05 -13.13 -3.93
N GLN A 197 -9.30 -12.65 -3.89
CA GLN A 197 -10.44 -13.47 -3.45
C GLN A 197 -10.64 -14.69 -4.36
N ILE A 198 -10.68 -14.44 -5.66
CA ILE A 198 -10.77 -15.47 -6.71
C ILE A 198 -9.73 -15.13 -7.78
N GLY A 199 -8.68 -15.93 -7.86
CA GLY A 199 -7.60 -15.80 -8.83
C GLY A 199 -7.23 -17.14 -9.45
N ALA A 200 -6.41 -17.12 -10.50
CA ALA A 200 -6.02 -18.32 -11.24
C ALA A 200 -5.44 -19.42 -10.33
N THR A 201 -4.60 -19.06 -9.35
CA THR A 201 -3.97 -20.02 -8.44
C THR A 201 -4.97 -20.82 -7.60
N ILE A 202 -6.00 -20.17 -7.04
CA ILE A 202 -6.99 -20.88 -6.23
C ILE A 202 -7.92 -21.72 -7.10
N ILE A 203 -8.33 -21.19 -8.27
CA ILE A 203 -9.16 -21.94 -9.22
C ILE A 203 -8.44 -23.21 -9.68
N HIS A 204 -7.18 -23.08 -10.13
CA HIS A 204 -6.36 -24.22 -10.54
C HIS A 204 -6.23 -25.24 -9.40
N ARG A 205 -5.85 -24.80 -8.20
CA ARG A 205 -5.66 -25.70 -7.04
C ARG A 205 -6.94 -26.46 -6.69
N VAL A 206 -8.09 -25.80 -6.71
CA VAL A 206 -9.38 -26.45 -6.41
C VAL A 206 -9.72 -27.47 -7.49
N LEU A 207 -9.54 -27.15 -8.78
CA LEU A 207 -9.79 -28.09 -9.87
C LEU A 207 -8.85 -29.29 -9.83
N THR A 208 -7.54 -29.08 -9.64
CA THR A 208 -6.56 -30.19 -9.55
C THR A 208 -6.77 -31.08 -8.33
N ASN A 209 -7.29 -30.55 -7.22
CA ASN A 209 -7.61 -31.37 -6.05
C ASN A 209 -8.92 -32.15 -6.19
N LEU A 210 -9.82 -31.70 -7.07
CA LEU A 210 -11.12 -32.31 -7.30
C LEU A 210 -11.02 -33.56 -8.20
N PHE A 211 -10.18 -33.51 -9.24
CA PHE A 211 -9.96 -34.60 -10.20
C PHE A 211 -8.78 -35.48 -9.78
#